data_AF-A0A935KKC4-F1
#
_entry.id   AF-A0A935KKC4-F1
#
_cell.length_a   1.000
_cell.length_b   1.000
_cell.length_c   1.000
_cell.angle_alpha   90.00
_cell.angle_beta   90.00
_cell.angle_gamma   90.00
#
_symmetry.space_group_name_H-M   'P 1'
#
loop_
_entity.id
_entity.type
_entity.pdbx_description
1 polymer ?
#
loop_
_entity_poly.entity_id
_entity_poly.type
_entity_poly.pdbx_seq_one_letter_code
_entity_poly.pdbx_strand_id
1 'polypeptide(L)'
;MLDPATGGAGMYWSWNSGYIFFKMEGYSPVASPGKNNDHKYRYHIGLFGGMNTPTVNNVKTITLPLDKLKISEKKPAAAHIQTDILKMFSGVNDISIAKNTTVMVTPFSATIADNFTGMFTLKGIDQ
;
A
#
# COMPACT_ATOMS: atom_id res chain seq x y z
N MET A 1 9.10 -13.09 5.27
CA MET A 1 8.84 -13.27 6.70
C MET A 1 7.85 -12.19 7.13
N LEU A 2 6.65 -12.56 7.59
CA LEU A 2 5.61 -11.63 8.06
C LEU A 2 5.61 -11.47 9.58
N ASP A 3 6.61 -12.01 10.26
CA ASP A 3 6.72 -11.95 11.71
C ASP A 3 7.02 -10.50 12.17
N PRO A 4 6.12 -9.87 12.95
CA PRO A 4 6.31 -8.52 13.45
C PRO A 4 7.47 -8.39 14.45
N ALA A 5 7.96 -9.48 15.04
CA ALA A 5 9.14 -9.50 15.90
C ALA A 5 10.47 -9.54 15.11
N THR A 6 10.41 -9.75 13.79
CA THR A 6 11.59 -9.78 12.92
C THR A 6 11.38 -8.90 11.66
N GLY A 7 11.23 -9.50 10.47
CA GLY A 7 11.19 -8.80 9.18
C GLY A 7 9.93 -7.97 8.91
N GLY A 8 8.89 -8.07 9.75
CA GLY A 8 7.66 -7.27 9.69
C GLY A 8 7.63 -6.08 10.65
N ALA A 9 8.75 -5.73 11.29
CA ALA A 9 8.83 -4.63 12.24
C ALA A 9 8.29 -3.32 11.63
N GLY A 10 7.23 -2.77 12.24
CA GLY A 10 6.56 -1.55 11.77
C GLY A 10 5.41 -1.75 10.79
N MET A 11 5.14 -2.96 10.29
CA MET A 11 4.00 -3.30 9.43
C MET A 11 2.87 -4.02 10.17
N TYR A 12 2.86 -3.93 11.49
CA TYR A 12 1.80 -4.42 12.37
C TYR A 12 1.46 -3.35 13.40
N TRP A 13 0.17 -3.11 13.64
CA TRP A 13 -0.26 -2.23 14.72
C TRP A 13 -0.61 -3.04 15.96
N SER A 14 -0.11 -2.59 17.11
CA SER A 14 -0.54 -3.11 18.43
C SER A 14 -1.82 -2.46 18.93
N TRP A 15 -2.10 -1.20 18.59
CA TRP A 15 -3.25 -0.42 19.06
C TRP A 15 -4.54 -0.69 18.27
N ASN A 16 -4.40 -1.15 17.03
CA ASN A 16 -5.48 -1.69 16.21
C ASN A 16 -4.97 -2.98 15.59
N SER A 17 -4.91 -4.03 16.42
CA SER A 17 -4.31 -5.34 16.12
C SER A 17 -4.59 -5.79 14.70
N GLY A 18 -3.56 -5.77 13.86
CA GLY A 18 -3.69 -6.06 12.45
C GLY A 18 -2.45 -5.69 11.65
N TYR A 19 -2.29 -6.35 10.50
CA TYR A 19 -1.24 -6.05 9.55
C TYR A 19 -1.57 -4.81 8.72
N ILE A 20 -0.54 -4.02 8.47
CA ILE A 20 -0.55 -2.91 7.53
C ILE A 20 -0.12 -3.49 6.18
N PHE A 21 -0.96 -3.37 5.16
CA PHE A 21 -0.61 -3.84 3.82
C PHE A 21 0.13 -2.79 3.00
N PHE A 22 -0.12 -1.51 3.30
CA PHE A 22 0.57 -0.39 2.67
C PHE A 22 0.85 0.71 3.69
N LYS A 23 2.09 1.19 3.66
CA LYS A 23 2.63 2.24 4.51
C LYS A 23 3.35 3.27 3.65
N MET A 24 3.00 4.54 3.84
CA MET A 24 3.71 5.69 3.30
C MET A 24 3.64 6.84 4.28
N GLU A 25 4.79 7.33 4.72
CA GLU A 25 4.87 8.45 5.65
C GLU A 25 6.11 9.30 5.39
N GLY A 26 6.07 10.55 5.83
CA GLY A 26 7.17 11.47 5.66
C GLY A 26 6.79 12.88 6.09
N TYR A 27 7.52 13.86 5.56
CA TYR A 27 7.25 15.27 5.78
C TYR A 27 6.84 15.93 4.47
N SER A 28 5.92 16.88 4.54
CA SER A 28 5.48 17.66 3.38
C SER A 28 5.07 19.06 3.84
N PRO A 29 5.51 20.14 3.19
CA PRO A 29 5.17 21.50 3.60
C PRO A 29 3.66 21.78 3.58
N VAL A 30 2.90 20.98 2.82
CA VAL A 30 1.43 21.10 2.74
C VAL A 30 0.69 20.23 3.76
N ALA A 31 1.39 19.37 4.51
CA ALA A 31 0.78 18.62 5.60
C ALA A 31 0.42 19.57 6.75
N SER A 32 -0.71 19.32 7.41
CA SER A 32 -1.08 20.05 8.62
C SER A 32 0.02 19.92 9.69
N PRO A 33 0.42 21.02 10.36
CA PRO A 33 1.47 20.98 11.36
C PRO A 33 1.06 20.11 12.55
N GLY A 34 1.96 19.23 12.98
CA GLY A 34 1.82 18.49 14.22
C GLY A 34 2.11 19.35 15.45
N LYS A 35 2.09 18.72 16.64
CA LYS A 35 2.28 19.42 17.93
C LYS A 35 3.61 20.16 18.03
N ASN A 36 4.64 19.68 17.34
CA ASN A 36 5.97 20.28 17.32
C ASN A 36 6.20 21.13 16.07
N ASN A 37 5.10 21.55 15.41
CA ASN A 37 5.13 22.15 14.08
C ASN A 37 5.82 21.25 13.03
N ASP A 38 5.79 19.94 13.26
CA ASP A 38 6.34 18.94 12.35
C ASP A 38 5.27 18.61 11.30
N HIS A 39 5.50 19.05 10.06
CA HIS A 39 4.59 18.84 8.94
C HIS A 39 4.64 17.39 8.42
N LYS A 40 4.32 16.44 9.29
CA LYS A 40 4.32 15.00 8.99
C LYS A 40 3.01 14.59 8.34
N TYR A 41 3.10 13.77 7.30
CA TYR A 41 1.95 13.04 6.76
C TYR A 41 2.11 11.55 7.00
N ARG A 42 1.00 10.84 7.17
CA ARG A 42 0.98 9.40 7.44
C ARG A 42 -0.18 8.70 6.77
N TYR A 43 0.13 7.79 5.87
CA TYR A 43 -0.78 6.83 5.27
C TYR A 43 -0.38 5.44 5.72
N HIS A 44 -1.13 4.88 6.66
CA HIS A 44 -0.93 3.51 7.08
C HIS A 44 -2.31 2.89 7.04
N ILE A 45 -2.70 2.37 5.88
CA ILE A 45 -4.10 2.09 5.60
C ILE A 45 -4.34 0.60 5.69
N GLY A 46 -5.20 0.20 6.62
CA GLY A 46 -5.73 -1.15 6.69
C GLY A 46 -7.07 -1.11 7.38
N LEU A 47 -7.99 -1.96 6.92
CA LEU A 47 -8.88 -2.78 7.74
C LEU A 47 -9.24 -4.01 6.88
N PHE A 48 -9.54 -5.11 7.57
CA PHE A 48 -10.20 -6.29 7.02
C PHE A 48 -10.75 -7.15 8.16
N GLY A 49 -11.95 -7.69 7.98
CA GLY A 49 -12.56 -8.70 8.84
C GLY A 49 -13.29 -8.18 10.08
N GLY A 50 -12.60 -7.45 10.97
CA GLY A 50 -13.14 -7.05 12.28
C GLY A 50 -13.46 -8.23 13.20
N MET A 51 -13.28 -8.07 14.52
CA MET A 51 -13.43 -9.20 15.46
C MET A 51 -14.89 -9.63 15.63
N ASN A 52 -15.80 -8.66 15.77
CA ASN A 52 -17.22 -8.89 16.06
C ASN A 52 -18.16 -8.27 15.02
N THR A 53 -17.66 -7.32 14.23
CA THR A 53 -18.43 -6.59 13.23
C THR A 53 -17.58 -6.41 11.96
N PRO A 54 -18.17 -6.57 10.77
CA PRO A 54 -17.45 -6.32 9.52
C PRO A 54 -16.90 -4.90 9.47
N THR A 55 -15.68 -4.79 8.97
CA THR A 55 -15.01 -3.51 8.73
C THR A 55 -14.79 -3.30 7.23
N VAL A 56 -14.42 -2.08 6.84
CA VAL A 56 -14.03 -1.76 5.47
C VAL A 56 -12.92 -2.73 5.01
N ASN A 57 -13.12 -3.38 3.88
CA ASN A 57 -12.12 -4.26 3.28
C ASN A 57 -11.25 -3.47 2.29
N ASN A 58 -10.02 -3.19 2.70
CA ASN A 58 -9.03 -2.51 1.86
C ASN A 58 -8.07 -3.45 1.13
N VAL A 59 -8.27 -4.77 1.22
CA VAL A 59 -7.47 -5.76 0.49
C VAL A 59 -7.82 -5.69 -1.00
N LYS A 60 -6.81 -5.50 -1.83
CA LYS A 60 -6.96 -5.44 -3.29
C LYS A 60 -6.20 -6.57 -3.95
N THR A 61 -6.82 -7.19 -4.95
CA THR A 61 -6.18 -8.19 -5.81
C THR A 61 -5.83 -7.54 -7.14
N ILE A 62 -4.60 -7.77 -7.61
CA ILE A 62 -4.17 -7.43 -8.96
C ILE A 62 -3.89 -8.71 -9.74
N THR A 63 -4.16 -8.67 -11.05
CA THR A 63 -3.78 -9.74 -11.98
C THR A 63 -2.88 -9.14 -13.04
N LEU A 64 -1.63 -9.56 -13.06
CA LEU A 64 -0.66 -9.18 -14.08
C LEU A 64 -0.55 -10.35 -15.07
N PRO A 65 -1.09 -10.23 -16.30
CA PRO A 65 -1.04 -11.31 -17.27
C PRO A 65 0.41 -11.56 -17.68
N LEU A 66 0.78 -12.84 -17.79
CA LEU A 66 2.06 -13.29 -18.31
C LEU A 66 1.81 -14.01 -19.63
N ASP A 67 2.67 -13.77 -20.62
CA ASP A 67 2.69 -14.59 -21.82
C ASP A 67 3.15 -16.03 -21.48
N LYS A 68 2.94 -16.97 -22.41
CA LYS A 68 3.41 -18.35 -22.24
C LYS A 68 4.93 -18.37 -22.02
N LEU A 69 5.35 -18.87 -20.85
CA LEU A 69 6.76 -18.97 -20.46
C LEU A 69 7.32 -20.36 -20.79
N LYS A 70 8.58 -20.41 -21.26
CA LYS A 70 9.34 -21.66 -21.38
C LYS A 70 10.37 -21.75 -20.26
N ILE A 71 10.04 -22.49 -19.21
CA ILE A 71 10.88 -22.60 -18.02
C ILE A 71 11.57 -23.98 -18.01
N SER A 72 12.88 -23.98 -17.79
CA SER A 72 13.66 -25.20 -17.53
C SER A 72 14.82 -24.89 -16.60
N GLU A 73 15.49 -25.90 -16.05
CA GLU A 73 16.70 -25.69 -15.22
C GLU A 73 17.77 -24.83 -15.92
N LYS A 74 17.87 -24.95 -17.25
CA LYS A 74 18.85 -24.19 -18.07
C LYS A 74 18.31 -22.85 -18.57
N LYS A 75 17.02 -22.57 -18.37
CA LYS A 75 16.32 -21.33 -18.80
C LYS A 75 15.32 -20.91 -17.72
N PRO A 76 15.80 -20.31 -16.62
CA PRO A 76 14.92 -19.68 -15.64
C PRO A 76 14.29 -18.43 -16.27
N ALA A 77 13.05 -18.13 -15.90
CA ALA A 77 12.38 -16.89 -16.29
C ALA A 77 12.28 -15.94 -15.09
N ALA A 78 12.46 -14.64 -15.33
CA ALA A 78 12.31 -13.61 -14.30
C ALA A 78 11.28 -12.57 -14.75
N ALA A 79 10.25 -12.33 -13.93
CA ALA A 79 9.25 -11.29 -14.19
C ALA A 79 9.64 -9.99 -13.50
N HIS A 80 9.64 -8.89 -14.25
CA HIS A 80 9.96 -7.55 -13.74
C HIS A 80 8.67 -6.78 -13.46
N ILE A 81 8.36 -6.58 -12.18
CA ILE A 81 7.20 -5.79 -11.75
C ILE A 81 7.69 -4.41 -11.30
N GLN A 82 7.22 -3.37 -11.98
CA GLN A 82 7.45 -1.99 -11.55
C GLN A 82 6.30 -1.51 -10.68
N THR A 83 6.65 -0.77 -9.62
CA THR A 83 5.70 -0.07 -8.76
C THR A 83 5.83 1.44 -8.97
N ASP A 84 4.76 2.11 -9.39
CA ASP A 84 4.67 3.57 -9.45
C ASP A 84 3.89 4.09 -8.23
N ILE A 85 4.63 4.65 -7.27
CA ILE A 85 4.06 5.15 -6.01
C ILE A 85 3.22 6.41 -6.23
N LEU A 86 3.46 7.19 -7.30
CA LEU A 86 2.67 8.38 -7.58
C LEU A 86 1.20 8.05 -7.91
N LYS A 87 0.95 6.83 -8.38
CA LYS A 87 -0.41 6.31 -8.61
C LYS A 87 -1.23 6.17 -7.34
N MET A 88 -0.59 6.09 -6.15
CA MET A 88 -1.32 6.19 -4.88
C MET A 88 -2.01 7.55 -4.75
N PHE A 89 -1.39 8.63 -5.24
CA PHE A 89 -1.96 9.97 -5.21
C PHE A 89 -2.83 10.33 -6.41
N SER A 90 -2.54 9.75 -7.57
CA SER A 90 -3.10 10.15 -8.88
C SER A 90 -3.63 8.95 -9.67
N GLY A 91 -4.25 8.01 -8.95
CA GLY A 91 -4.83 6.79 -9.50
C GLY A 91 -6.22 7.03 -10.06
N VAL A 92 -7.18 6.22 -9.63
CA VAL A 92 -8.61 6.45 -9.91
C VAL A 92 -9.16 7.63 -9.12
N ASN A 93 -8.53 7.95 -7.99
CA ASN A 93 -8.85 9.09 -7.13
C ASN A 93 -7.63 10.01 -6.99
N ASP A 94 -7.88 11.32 -6.92
CA ASP A 94 -6.87 12.31 -6.57
C ASP A 94 -6.78 12.48 -5.04
N ILE A 95 -5.63 12.12 -4.47
CA ILE A 95 -5.36 12.19 -3.04
C ILE A 95 -4.46 13.39 -2.74
N SER A 96 -4.91 14.26 -1.85
CA SER A 96 -4.17 15.44 -1.41
C SER A 96 -3.68 15.28 0.02
N ILE A 97 -2.36 15.44 0.24
CA ILE A 97 -1.75 15.50 1.58
C ILE A 97 -2.32 16.66 2.41
N ALA A 98 -2.59 17.80 1.79
CA ALA A 98 -3.14 18.98 2.47
C ALA A 98 -4.54 18.73 3.02
N LYS A 99 -5.38 18.01 2.26
CA LYS A 99 -6.74 17.66 2.69
C LYS A 99 -6.76 16.46 3.63
N ASN A 100 -5.85 15.52 3.42
CA ASN A 100 -5.80 14.24 4.12
C ASN A 100 -4.37 13.97 4.61
N THR A 101 -3.94 14.72 5.62
CA THR A 101 -2.56 14.63 6.15
C THR A 101 -2.29 13.29 6.84
N THR A 102 -3.27 12.75 7.55
CA THR A 102 -3.15 11.43 8.19
C THR A 102 -4.38 10.60 7.87
N VAL A 103 -4.17 9.41 7.30
CA VAL A 103 -5.24 8.46 7.01
C VAL A 103 -4.81 7.07 7.48
N MET A 104 -5.52 6.57 8.49
CA MET A 104 -5.37 5.22 9.04
C MET A 104 -6.74 4.78 9.55
N VAL A 105 -7.17 3.56 9.23
CA VAL A 105 -8.42 2.96 9.75
C VAL A 105 -9.69 3.83 9.64
N THR A 106 -9.75 4.73 8.66
CA THR A 106 -10.92 5.61 8.43
C THR A 106 -11.72 5.20 7.18
N PRO A 107 -12.97 5.67 7.00
CA PRO A 107 -13.71 5.42 5.75
C PRO A 107 -12.97 5.90 4.49
N PHE A 108 -12.28 7.05 4.55
CA PHE A 108 -11.50 7.59 3.43
C PHE A 108 -10.32 6.70 3.01
N SER A 109 -9.92 5.77 3.89
CA SER A 109 -8.86 4.82 3.58
C SER A 109 -9.22 3.89 2.41
N ALA A 110 -10.51 3.63 2.16
CA ALA A 110 -10.98 2.89 0.99
C ALA A 110 -10.66 3.62 -0.32
N THR A 111 -10.88 4.93 -0.36
CA THR A 111 -10.59 5.79 -1.53
C THR A 111 -9.12 5.74 -1.92
N ILE A 112 -8.22 5.76 -0.93
CA ILE A 112 -6.79 5.59 -1.19
C ILE A 112 -6.48 4.16 -1.61
N ALA A 113 -7.09 3.15 -0.98
CA ALA A 113 -6.86 1.75 -1.32
C ALA A 113 -7.30 1.40 -2.75
N ASP A 114 -8.33 2.06 -3.29
CA ASP A 114 -8.77 1.89 -4.68
C ASP A 114 -7.67 2.28 -5.69
N ASN A 115 -6.73 3.15 -5.31
CA ASN A 115 -5.61 3.51 -6.16
C ASN A 115 -4.49 2.45 -6.22
N PHE A 116 -4.44 1.51 -5.25
CA PHE A 116 -3.32 0.57 -5.14
C PHE A 116 -3.17 -0.34 -6.36
N THR A 117 -4.29 -0.71 -7.00
CA THR A 117 -4.27 -1.63 -8.15
C THR A 117 -3.56 -1.04 -9.35
N GLY A 118 -3.61 0.28 -9.52
CA GLY A 118 -2.93 0.99 -10.60
C GLY A 118 -1.43 1.22 -10.39
N MET A 119 -0.90 0.86 -9.22
CA MET A 119 0.51 1.07 -8.90
C MET A 119 1.44 0.05 -9.55
N PHE A 120 0.95 -1.16 -9.85
CA PHE A 120 1.79 -2.28 -10.27
C PHE A 120 1.67 -2.55 -11.76
N THR A 121 2.79 -2.75 -12.45
CA THR A 121 2.81 -3.06 -13.88
C THR A 121 3.91 -4.07 -14.17
N LEU A 122 3.58 -5.12 -14.94
CA LEU A 122 4.59 -5.99 -15.52
C LEU A 122 5.33 -5.23 -16.64
N LYS A 123 6.65 -5.06 -16.49
CA LYS A 123 7.50 -4.36 -17.46
C LYS A 123 8.17 -5.27 -18.46
N GLY A 124 8.38 -6.52 -18.10
CA GLY A 124 9.02 -7.49 -18.98
C GLY A 124 9.26 -8.81 -18.30
N ILE A 125 9.72 -9.76 -19.10
CA ILE A 125 10.10 -11.09 -18.66
C ILE A 125 11.42 -11.45 -19.33
N ASP A 126 12.42 -11.81 -18.54
CA ASP A 126 13.66 -12.39 -19.06
C ASP A 126 13.44 -13.89 -19.30
N GLN A 127 13.81 -14.40 -20.48
CA GLN A 127 13.71 -15.81 -20.89
C GLN A 127 14.90 -16.26 -21.75
#